data_AF-A0A6A6HSA7-F1
#
_entry.id   AF-A0A6A6HSA7-F1
#
_cell.length_a   1.000
_cell.length_b   1.000
_cell.length_c   1.000
_cell.angle_alpha   90.00
_cell.angle_beta   90.00
_cell.angle_gamma   90.00
#
_symmetry.space_group_name_H-M   'P 1'
#
loop_
_entity.id
_entity.type
_entity.pdbx_description
1 polymer ?
#
loop_
_entity_poly.entity_id
_entity_poly.type
_entity_poly.pdbx_seq_one_letter_code
_entity_poly.pdbx_strand_id
1 'polypeptide(L)'
;MATTTVLGLTLTLTPPLLTTLRLLPLLSATASLTHAYCEWLTTTSFLHPPATSSRLTRSIVKPSSSNSTSTPQIPTNNTAALEAAKDILIPVWFVNFFHTGLYSVIGFNSLTTSSALANLFLFPDGLGGEGKMWYTAGLVAALAHYAFVPGVMGSVERLFTLCVRRARGGEVEEEETGAAARSVREWVGVHRVRWGTVDAWAWGCFLVGVVGVLTP
;
A
#
# COMPACT_ATOMS: atom_id res chain seq x y z
N MET A 1 -32.44 1.88 -15.26
CA MET A 1 -32.66 1.29 -13.91
C MET A 1 -32.26 -0.17 -13.98
N ALA A 2 -31.74 -0.74 -12.90
CA ALA A 2 -31.41 -2.18 -12.84
C ALA A 2 -32.04 -2.80 -11.59
N THR A 3 -32.61 -3.99 -11.72
CA THR A 3 -33.37 -4.66 -10.66
C THR A 3 -32.88 -6.08 -10.49
N THR A 4 -32.78 -6.53 -9.25
CA THR A 4 -32.38 -7.89 -8.89
C THR A 4 -33.12 -8.36 -7.65
N THR A 5 -33.19 -9.67 -7.42
CA THR A 5 -33.86 -10.26 -6.26
C THR A 5 -32.86 -11.08 -5.47
N VAL A 6 -32.66 -10.71 -4.19
CA VAL A 6 -31.72 -11.39 -3.28
C VAL A 6 -32.49 -11.78 -2.02
N LEU A 7 -32.52 -13.08 -1.70
CA LEU A 7 -33.21 -13.62 -0.52
C LEU A 7 -34.68 -13.14 -0.39
N GLY A 8 -35.39 -13.01 -1.51
CA GLY A 8 -36.77 -12.53 -1.55
C GLY A 8 -36.95 -11.02 -1.48
N LEU A 9 -35.86 -10.25 -1.36
CA LEU A 9 -35.89 -8.78 -1.41
C LEU A 9 -35.55 -8.29 -2.82
N THR A 10 -36.44 -7.46 -3.38
CA THR A 10 -36.21 -6.79 -4.67
C THR A 10 -35.39 -5.52 -4.45
N LEU A 11 -34.19 -5.48 -5.04
CA LEU A 11 -33.29 -4.33 -5.03
C LEU A 11 -33.32 -3.67 -6.41
N THR A 12 -33.69 -2.39 -6.44
CA THR A 12 -33.69 -1.58 -7.67
C THR A 12 -32.74 -0.41 -7.53
N LEU A 13 -31.77 -0.32 -8.45
CA LEU A 13 -30.85 0.81 -8.54
C LEU A 13 -31.33 1.81 -9.60
N THR A 14 -31.42 3.07 -9.20
CA THR A 14 -31.56 4.20 -10.12
C THR A 14 -30.31 4.31 -11.00
N PRO A 15 -30.37 4.95 -12.18
CA PRO A 15 -29.21 5.07 -13.05
C PRO A 15 -27.96 5.65 -12.35
N PRO A 16 -28.05 6.73 -11.54
CA PRO A 16 -26.88 7.24 -10.81
C PRO A 16 -26.29 6.23 -9.83
N LEU A 17 -27.14 5.48 -9.10
CA LEU A 17 -26.66 4.47 -8.13
C LEU A 17 -25.99 3.29 -8.83
N LEU A 18 -26.50 2.88 -9.99
CA LEU A 18 -25.87 1.85 -10.82
C LEU A 18 -24.51 2.33 -11.34
N THR A 19 -24.41 3.57 -11.83
CA THR A 19 -23.14 4.16 -12.26
C THR A 19 -22.15 4.23 -11.11
N THR A 20 -22.57 4.66 -9.92
CA THR A 20 -21.72 4.64 -8.71
C THR A 20 -21.24 3.23 -8.41
N LEU A 21 -22.14 2.23 -8.44
CA LEU A 21 -21.77 0.83 -8.22
C LEU A 21 -20.70 0.36 -9.22
N ARG A 22 -20.82 0.74 -10.49
CA ARG A 22 -19.84 0.40 -11.54
C ARG A 22 -18.50 1.07 -11.29
N LEU A 23 -18.48 2.31 -10.83
CA LEU A 23 -17.24 3.06 -10.55
C LEU A 23 -16.52 2.59 -9.27
N LEU A 24 -17.25 2.07 -8.28
CA LEU A 24 -16.71 1.77 -6.96
C LEU A 24 -15.48 0.85 -6.97
N PRO A 25 -15.42 -0.26 -7.74
CA PRO A 25 -14.21 -1.09 -7.79
C PRO A 25 -12.97 -0.30 -8.23
N LEU A 26 -13.09 0.56 -9.24
CA LEU A 26 -11.98 1.39 -9.71
C LEU A 26 -11.58 2.43 -8.67
N LEU A 27 -12.54 3.15 -8.10
CA LEU A 27 -12.25 4.21 -7.12
C LEU A 27 -11.57 3.64 -5.87
N SER A 28 -12.08 2.53 -5.35
CA SER A 28 -11.52 1.86 -4.17
C SER A 28 -10.19 1.17 -4.46
N ALA A 29 -10.02 0.54 -5.64
CA ALA A 29 -8.72 0.02 -6.07
C ALA A 29 -7.68 1.13 -6.27
N THR A 30 -8.08 2.30 -6.76
CA THR A 30 -7.20 3.49 -6.88
C THR A 30 -6.75 3.97 -5.51
N ALA A 31 -7.66 4.06 -4.53
CA ALA A 31 -7.33 4.43 -3.16
C ALA A 31 -6.40 3.39 -2.50
N SER A 32 -6.66 2.09 -2.72
CA SER A 32 -5.80 1.00 -2.24
C SER A 32 -4.39 1.05 -2.84
N LEU A 33 -4.28 1.25 -4.16
CA LEU A 33 -3.00 1.39 -4.86
C LEU A 33 -2.22 2.63 -4.40
N THR A 34 -2.92 3.75 -4.17
CA THR A 34 -2.32 4.97 -3.63
C THR A 34 -1.80 4.74 -2.21
N HIS A 35 -2.58 4.06 -1.36
CA HIS A 35 -2.14 3.69 -0.01
C HIS A 35 -0.88 2.81 -0.08
N ALA A 36 -0.86 1.79 -0.95
CA ALA A 36 0.30 0.92 -1.13
C ALA A 36 1.54 1.67 -1.64
N TYR A 37 1.37 2.65 -2.53
CA TYR A 37 2.47 3.50 -2.98
C TYR A 37 3.02 4.39 -1.86
N CYS A 38 2.14 5.04 -1.08
CA CYS A 38 2.52 5.84 0.08
C CYS A 38 3.26 5.00 1.14
N GLU A 39 2.77 3.80 1.39
CA GLU A 39 3.42 2.83 2.26
C GLU A 39 4.83 2.48 1.75
N TRP A 40 4.97 2.12 0.48
CA TRP A 40 6.26 1.81 -0.13
C TRP A 40 7.23 3.00 -0.03
N LEU A 41 6.77 4.21 -0.36
CA LEU A 41 7.58 5.42 -0.33
C LEU A 41 8.07 5.76 1.09
N THR A 42 7.17 5.70 2.08
CA THR A 42 7.49 6.05 3.46
C THR A 42 8.40 5.01 4.12
N THR A 43 8.14 3.72 3.91
CA THR A 43 8.96 2.64 4.47
C THR A 43 10.35 2.56 3.84
N THR A 44 10.47 2.73 2.52
CA THR A 44 11.77 2.71 1.83
C THR A 44 12.68 3.87 2.25
N SER A 45 12.12 4.98 2.72
CA SER A 45 12.91 6.11 3.21
C SER A 45 13.83 5.76 4.39
N PHE A 46 13.47 4.76 5.20
CA PHE A 46 14.33 4.25 6.29
C PHE A 46 15.49 3.38 5.79
N LEU A 47 15.38 2.83 4.58
CA LEU A 47 16.31 1.84 4.05
C LEU A 47 17.43 2.45 3.19
N HIS A 48 17.26 3.70 2.75
CA HIS A 48 18.20 4.37 1.86
C HIS A 48 18.93 5.51 2.58
N PRO A 49 20.23 5.71 2.29
CA PRO A 49 20.93 6.89 2.77
C PRO A 49 20.31 8.16 2.15
N PRO A 50 20.36 9.31 2.84
CA PRO A 50 19.87 10.56 2.30
C PRO A 50 20.63 10.95 1.03
N ALA A 51 19.91 11.42 0.01
CA ALA A 51 20.47 11.80 -1.29
C ALA A 51 21.15 13.18 -1.26
N THR A 52 22.20 13.34 -0.44
CA THR A 52 22.84 14.62 -0.13
C THR A 52 23.53 15.31 -1.31
N SER A 53 23.86 14.57 -2.37
CA SER A 53 24.54 15.08 -3.56
C SER A 53 23.61 15.38 -4.75
N SER A 54 22.30 15.17 -4.59
CA SER A 54 21.32 15.37 -5.66
C SER A 54 21.25 16.84 -6.12
N ARG A 55 20.78 17.08 -7.36
CA ARG A 55 20.56 18.45 -7.86
C ARG A 55 19.56 19.21 -7.00
N LEU A 56 18.51 18.52 -6.54
CA LEU A 56 17.49 19.07 -5.66
C LEU A 56 18.10 19.51 -4.33
N THR A 57 18.92 18.67 -3.69
CA THR A 57 19.59 19.02 -2.43
C THR A 57 20.50 20.24 -2.61
N ARG A 58 21.28 20.28 -3.70
CA ARG A 58 22.13 21.44 -4.02
C ARG A 58 21.36 22.72 -4.29
N SER A 59 20.14 22.64 -4.84
CA SER A 59 19.28 23.82 -5.01
C SER A 59 18.66 24.32 -3.71
N ILE A 60 18.41 23.43 -2.75
CA ILE A 60 17.79 23.76 -1.45
C ILE A 60 18.84 24.29 -0.48
N VAL A 61 19.99 23.61 -0.39
CA VAL A 61 21.12 24.04 0.44
C VAL A 61 21.79 25.20 -0.28
N LYS A 62 21.51 26.45 0.14
CA LYS A 62 22.23 27.62 -0.36
C LYS A 62 23.74 27.35 -0.30
N PRO A 63 24.53 27.69 -1.33
CA PRO A 63 25.98 27.59 -1.23
C PRO A 63 26.43 28.48 -0.08
N SER A 64 26.83 27.88 1.05
CA SER A 64 27.69 28.57 1.99
C SER A 64 28.97 28.92 1.26
N SER A 65 29.45 30.14 1.43
CA SER A 65 30.60 30.74 0.76
C SER A 65 31.95 30.07 1.04
N SER A 66 31.98 28.82 1.52
CA SER A 66 33.20 28.04 1.72
C SER A 66 33.37 27.03 0.60
N ASN A 67 34.26 27.38 -0.34
CA ASN A 67 34.90 26.45 -1.26
C ASN A 67 35.47 25.26 -0.48
N SER A 68 34.94 24.05 -0.71
CA SER A 68 35.74 22.83 -0.65
C SER A 68 35.04 21.73 -1.43
N THR A 69 35.61 21.43 -2.60
CA THR A 69 35.40 20.20 -3.35
C THR A 69 35.92 19.04 -2.51
N SER A 70 35.11 18.54 -1.59
CA SER A 70 35.33 17.25 -0.96
C SER A 70 34.04 16.45 -1.03
N THR A 71 34.14 15.26 -1.61
CA THR A 71 33.08 14.26 -1.59
C THR A 71 32.62 14.08 -0.14
N PRO A 72 31.32 14.18 0.18
CA PRO A 72 30.85 14.03 1.54
C PRO A 72 31.10 12.60 2.03
N GLN A 73 32.24 12.39 2.70
CA GLN A 73 32.46 11.20 3.50
C GLN A 73 31.61 11.34 4.75
N ILE A 74 30.62 10.46 4.91
CA ILE A 74 29.91 10.30 6.18
C ILE A 74 30.97 9.86 7.21
N PRO A 75 31.24 10.64 8.27
CA PRO A 75 32.14 10.19 9.33
C PRO A 75 31.62 8.86 9.89
N THR A 76 32.47 7.84 9.96
CA THR A 76 32.11 6.46 10.34
C THR A 76 31.36 6.36 11.68
N ASN A 77 31.63 7.27 12.62
CA ASN A 77 30.92 7.36 13.91
C ASN A 77 29.42 7.71 13.75
N ASN A 78 29.06 8.45 12.71
CA ASN A 78 27.66 8.82 12.45
C ASN A 78 26.85 7.65 11.89
N THR A 79 27.49 6.66 11.26
CA THR A 79 26.81 5.49 10.71
C THR A 79 26.31 4.56 11.83
N ALA A 80 27.13 4.28 12.84
CA ALA A 80 26.72 3.44 13.97
C ALA A 80 25.58 4.09 14.78
N ALA A 81 25.69 5.40 15.06
CA ALA A 81 24.63 6.16 15.72
C ALA A 81 23.32 6.19 14.90
N LEU A 82 23.42 6.30 13.57
CA LEU A 82 22.26 6.26 12.67
C LEU A 82 21.59 4.88 12.66
N GLU A 83 22.35 3.79 12.59
CA GLU A 83 21.79 2.43 12.64
C GLU A 83 21.11 2.17 13.99
N ALA A 84 21.73 2.56 15.10
CA ALA A 84 21.10 2.49 16.43
C ALA A 84 19.80 3.31 16.51
N ALA A 85 19.78 4.51 15.92
CA ALA A 85 18.58 5.34 15.86
C ALA A 85 17.45 4.69 15.03
N LYS A 86 17.78 4.02 13.92
CA LYS A 86 16.80 3.28 13.10
C LYS A 86 16.15 2.16 13.89
N ASP A 87 16.92 1.44 14.70
CA ASP A 87 16.37 0.37 15.52
C ASP A 87 15.29 0.89 16.46
N ILE A 88 15.44 2.09 17.01
CA ILE A 88 14.43 2.73 17.87
C ILE A 88 13.25 3.28 17.05
N LEU A 89 13.52 4.07 16.01
CA LEU A 89 12.50 4.85 15.30
C LEU A 89 11.58 4.00 14.43
N ILE A 90 12.13 3.00 13.74
CA ILE A 90 11.38 2.20 12.77
C ILE A 90 10.17 1.50 13.43
N PRO A 91 10.31 0.79 14.56
CA PRO A 91 9.18 0.08 15.16
C PRO A 91 8.09 1.00 15.68
N VAL A 92 8.46 2.15 16.28
CA VAL A 92 7.50 3.15 16.76
C VAL A 92 6.70 3.72 15.60
N TRP A 93 7.40 4.13 14.53
CA TRP A 93 6.73 4.65 13.33
C TRP A 93 5.83 3.57 12.70
N PHE A 94 6.34 2.35 12.55
CA PHE A 94 5.63 1.25 11.90
C PHE A 94 4.35 0.88 12.64
N VAL A 95 4.39 0.74 13.97
CA VAL A 95 3.21 0.38 14.76
C VAL A 95 2.12 1.45 14.67
N ASN A 96 2.50 2.73 14.69
CA ASN A 96 1.55 3.84 14.52
C ASN A 96 0.95 3.89 13.11
N PHE A 97 1.81 3.73 12.09
CA PHE A 97 1.39 3.66 10.70
C PHE A 97 0.45 2.48 10.48
N PHE A 98 0.82 1.29 10.95
CA PHE A 98 0.06 0.05 10.76
C PHE A 98 -1.32 0.13 11.42
N HIS A 99 -1.42 0.61 12.67
CA HIS A 99 -2.71 0.78 13.33
C HIS A 99 -3.65 1.74 12.59
N THR A 100 -3.10 2.74 11.92
CA THR A 100 -3.90 3.71 11.16
C THR A 100 -4.25 3.16 9.78
N GLY A 101 -3.25 2.66 9.05
CA GLY A 101 -3.37 2.21 7.67
C GLY A 101 -4.15 0.90 7.50
N LEU A 102 -4.15 0.02 8.51
CA LEU A 102 -4.87 -1.26 8.44
C LEU A 102 -6.36 -1.07 8.14
N TYR A 103 -7.00 -0.07 8.75
CA TYR A 103 -8.42 0.22 8.50
C TYR A 103 -8.67 0.67 7.05
N SER A 104 -7.75 1.44 6.46
CA SER A 104 -7.83 1.85 5.06
C SER A 104 -7.70 0.64 4.13
N VAL A 105 -6.76 -0.27 4.38
CA VAL A 105 -6.58 -1.49 3.57
C VAL A 105 -7.82 -2.38 3.64
N ILE A 106 -8.33 -2.64 4.85
CA ILE A 106 -9.56 -3.43 5.04
C ILE A 106 -10.74 -2.77 4.33
N GLY A 107 -10.93 -1.46 4.52
CA GLY A 107 -12.04 -0.72 3.94
C GLY A 107 -12.02 -0.72 2.41
N PHE A 108 -10.88 -0.33 1.80
CA PHE A 108 -10.77 -0.23 0.35
C PHE A 108 -10.86 -1.59 -0.34
N ASN A 109 -10.21 -2.64 0.20
CA ASN A 109 -10.30 -3.97 -0.40
C ASN A 109 -11.69 -4.61 -0.22
N SER A 110 -12.35 -4.38 0.92
CA SER A 110 -13.74 -4.82 1.11
C SER A 110 -14.67 -4.12 0.13
N LEU A 111 -14.51 -2.81 -0.06
CA LEU A 111 -15.32 -2.04 -1.01
C LEU A 111 -15.06 -2.48 -2.45
N THR A 112 -13.80 -2.70 -2.83
CA THR A 112 -13.40 -3.20 -4.16
C THR A 112 -14.07 -4.55 -4.44
N THR A 113 -13.89 -5.49 -3.52
CA THR A 113 -14.37 -6.88 -3.66
C THR A 113 -15.89 -6.94 -3.67
N SER A 114 -16.55 -6.32 -2.68
CA SER A 114 -18.02 -6.37 -2.56
C SER A 114 -18.71 -5.66 -3.72
N SER A 115 -18.22 -4.50 -4.15
CA SER A 115 -18.78 -3.80 -5.31
C SER A 115 -18.53 -4.57 -6.61
N ALA A 116 -17.36 -5.17 -6.82
CA ALA A 116 -17.11 -6.02 -7.99
C ALA A 116 -18.03 -7.25 -8.02
N LEU A 117 -18.20 -7.93 -6.88
CA LEU A 117 -19.16 -9.03 -6.72
C LEU A 117 -20.60 -8.58 -7.02
N ALA A 118 -21.03 -7.45 -6.47
CA ALA A 118 -22.36 -6.92 -6.73
C ALA A 118 -22.56 -6.58 -8.22
N ASN A 119 -21.56 -6.03 -8.89
CA ASN A 119 -21.60 -5.78 -10.33
C ASN A 119 -21.73 -7.08 -11.13
N LEU A 120 -21.01 -8.13 -10.77
CA LEU A 120 -20.97 -9.39 -11.52
C LEU A 120 -22.19 -10.29 -11.26
N PHE A 121 -22.70 -10.32 -10.03
CA PHE A 121 -23.71 -11.28 -9.61
C PHE A 121 -25.08 -10.67 -9.34
N LEU A 122 -25.15 -9.43 -8.85
CA LEU A 122 -26.42 -8.80 -8.50
C LEU A 122 -26.94 -7.94 -9.63
N PHE A 123 -26.08 -7.17 -10.28
CA PHE A 123 -26.44 -6.28 -11.38
C PHE A 123 -25.58 -6.57 -12.61
N PRO A 124 -25.64 -7.75 -13.24
CA PRO A 124 -24.81 -8.07 -14.40
C PRO A 124 -25.21 -7.34 -15.69
N ASP A 125 -26.45 -6.83 -15.75
CA ASP A 125 -27.02 -6.21 -16.94
C ASP A 125 -26.33 -4.89 -17.28
N GLY A 126 -26.01 -4.70 -18.56
CA GLY A 126 -25.28 -3.52 -19.03
C GLY A 126 -23.76 -3.57 -18.87
N LEU A 127 -23.17 -4.64 -18.31
CA LEU A 127 -21.70 -4.82 -18.34
C LEU A 127 -21.17 -5.20 -19.72
N GLY A 128 -21.98 -5.85 -20.56
CA GLY A 128 -21.50 -6.53 -21.77
C GLY A 128 -20.58 -7.73 -21.48
N GLY A 129 -20.17 -8.45 -22.52
CA GLY A 129 -19.27 -9.60 -22.39
C GLY A 129 -17.87 -9.19 -21.92
N GLU A 130 -17.30 -8.16 -22.55
CA GLU A 130 -15.97 -7.65 -22.22
C GLU A 130 -15.92 -7.01 -20.83
N GLY A 131 -16.92 -6.19 -20.45
CA GLY A 131 -16.96 -5.60 -19.11
C GLY A 131 -17.05 -6.66 -18.01
N LYS A 132 -17.83 -7.74 -18.22
CA LYS A 132 -17.85 -8.89 -17.28
C LYS A 132 -16.48 -9.56 -17.16
N MET A 133 -15.77 -9.75 -18.27
CA MET A 133 -14.42 -10.32 -18.28
C MET A 133 -13.46 -9.44 -17.45
N TRP A 134 -13.43 -8.13 -17.70
CA TRP A 134 -12.54 -7.21 -16.99
C TRP A 134 -12.85 -7.09 -15.50
N TYR A 135 -14.13 -7.01 -15.12
CA TYR A 135 -14.52 -7.00 -13.70
C TYR A 135 -14.16 -8.31 -13.00
N THR A 136 -14.28 -9.45 -13.70
CA THR A 136 -13.90 -10.76 -13.15
C THR A 136 -12.39 -10.85 -12.95
N ALA A 137 -11.60 -10.46 -13.96
CA ALA A 137 -10.14 -10.43 -13.86
C ALA A 137 -9.66 -9.50 -12.73
N GLY A 138 -10.27 -8.31 -12.61
CA GLY A 138 -10.01 -7.37 -11.53
C GLY A 138 -10.35 -7.94 -10.15
N LEU A 139 -11.49 -8.62 -10.02
CA LEU A 139 -11.90 -9.29 -8.77
C LEU A 139 -10.93 -10.41 -8.37
N VAL A 140 -10.53 -11.27 -9.31
CA VAL A 140 -9.57 -12.35 -9.02
C VAL A 140 -8.24 -11.77 -8.53
N ALA A 141 -7.74 -10.72 -9.16
CA ALA A 141 -6.52 -10.04 -8.71
C ALA A 141 -6.69 -9.35 -7.34
N ALA A 142 -7.84 -8.70 -7.10
CA ALA A 142 -8.14 -8.10 -5.81
C ALA A 142 -8.22 -9.15 -4.68
N LEU A 143 -8.74 -10.35 -4.95
CA LEU A 143 -8.71 -11.46 -4.00
C LEU A 143 -7.29 -12.02 -3.80
N ALA A 144 -6.48 -12.07 -4.86
CA ALA A 144 -5.10 -12.52 -4.80
C ALA A 144 -4.21 -11.61 -3.92
N HIS A 145 -4.60 -10.35 -3.68
CA HIS A 145 -3.99 -9.47 -2.68
C HIS A 145 -3.79 -10.17 -1.33
N TYR A 146 -4.81 -10.90 -0.86
CA TYR A 146 -4.78 -11.54 0.46
C TYR A 146 -3.80 -12.72 0.54
N ALA A 147 -3.37 -13.28 -0.59
CA ALA A 147 -2.36 -14.34 -0.62
C ALA A 147 -0.97 -13.85 -0.17
N PHE A 148 -0.75 -12.53 -0.11
CA PHE A 148 0.50 -11.94 0.38
C PHE A 148 0.55 -11.77 1.91
N VAL A 149 -0.57 -11.95 2.62
CA VAL A 149 -0.64 -11.80 4.08
C VAL A 149 0.38 -12.69 4.82
N PRO A 150 0.53 -13.99 4.51
CA PRO A 150 1.52 -14.83 5.17
C PRO A 150 2.96 -14.34 4.97
N GLY A 151 3.27 -13.74 3.81
CA GLY A 151 4.59 -13.22 3.50
C GLY A 151 4.99 -12.01 4.34
N VAL A 152 4.02 -11.28 4.90
CA VAL A 152 4.28 -10.06 5.67
C VAL A 152 4.13 -10.21 7.18
N MET A 153 3.44 -11.27 7.63
CA MET A 153 3.15 -11.50 9.06
C MET A 153 4.40 -11.51 9.93
N GLY A 154 5.46 -12.21 9.53
CA GLY A 154 6.68 -12.31 10.33
C GLY A 154 7.37 -10.96 10.52
N SER A 155 7.36 -10.10 9.50
CA SER A 155 7.93 -8.75 9.61
C SER A 155 7.10 -7.86 10.55
N VAL A 156 5.77 -7.95 10.49
CA VAL A 156 4.86 -7.23 11.40
C VAL A 156 5.10 -7.64 12.83
N GLU A 157 5.06 -8.96 13.09
CA GLU A 157 5.20 -9.51 14.44
C GLU A 157 6.51 -9.07 15.08
N ARG A 158 7.63 -9.14 14.35
CA ARG A 158 8.93 -8.67 14.84
C ARG A 158 8.93 -7.17 15.13
N LEU A 159 8.38 -6.34 14.24
CA LEU A 159 8.33 -4.89 14.46
C LEU A 159 7.45 -4.51 15.66
N PHE A 160 6.30 -5.18 15.83
CA PHE A 160 5.45 -5.01 17.01
C PHE A 160 6.17 -5.45 18.28
N THR A 161 6.84 -6.60 18.26
CA THR A 161 7.60 -7.13 19.41
C THR A 161 8.71 -6.18 19.83
N LEU A 162 9.49 -5.67 18.87
CA LEU A 162 10.53 -4.67 19.11
C LEU A 162 9.95 -3.38 19.71
N CYS A 163 8.81 -2.91 19.20
CA CYS A 163 8.15 -1.71 19.72
C CYS A 163 7.66 -1.91 21.17
N VAL A 164 6.96 -3.01 21.44
CA VAL A 164 6.37 -3.29 22.76
C VAL A 164 7.44 -3.50 23.81
N ARG A 165 8.50 -4.25 23.51
CA ARG A 165 9.58 -4.49 24.47
C ARG A 165 10.28 -3.18 24.86
N ARG A 166 10.53 -2.30 23.90
CA ARG A 166 11.14 -0.98 24.17
C ARG A 166 10.21 -0.05 24.95
N ALA A 167 8.92 -0.05 24.65
CA ALA A 167 7.94 0.69 25.44
C ALA A 167 7.90 0.24 26.92
N ARG A 168 8.33 -0.99 27.21
CA ARG A 168 8.46 -1.54 28.58
C ARG A 168 9.85 -1.31 29.21
N GLY A 169 10.72 -0.53 28.57
CA GLY A 169 12.06 -0.21 29.09
C GLY A 169 13.14 -1.23 28.73
N GLY A 170 12.89 -2.16 27.80
CA GLY A 170 13.94 -3.05 27.30
C GLY A 170 14.96 -2.31 26.44
N GLU A 171 16.25 -2.60 26.67
CA GLU A 171 17.35 -2.07 25.87
C GLU A 171 17.48 -2.81 24.53
N VAL A 172 18.25 -2.22 23.59
CA VAL A 172 18.60 -2.90 22.34
C VAL A 172 19.77 -3.83 22.61
N GLU A 173 19.54 -5.13 22.51
CA GLU A 173 20.61 -6.12 22.60
C GLU A 173 21.47 -6.05 21.33
N GLU A 174 22.78 -6.28 21.46
CA GLU A 174 23.71 -6.15 20.34
C GLU A 174 23.32 -7.03 19.13
N GLU A 175 22.78 -8.24 19.39
CA GLU A 175 22.25 -9.18 18.40
C GLU A 175 21.08 -8.60 17.57
N GLU A 176 20.35 -7.65 18.14
CA GLU A 176 19.18 -7.04 17.53
C GLU A 176 19.50 -5.78 16.72
N THR A 177 20.77 -5.38 16.70
CA THR A 177 21.21 -4.24 15.91
C THR A 177 20.87 -4.47 14.43
N GLY A 178 20.17 -3.51 13.82
CA GLY A 178 19.65 -3.54 12.46
C GLY A 178 18.44 -4.46 12.26
N ALA A 179 17.89 -5.12 13.29
CA ALA A 179 16.75 -6.03 13.15
C ALA A 179 15.49 -5.32 12.65
N ALA A 180 15.29 -4.04 13.05
CA ALA A 180 14.16 -3.25 12.59
C ALA A 180 14.26 -2.96 11.09
N ALA A 181 15.44 -2.53 10.62
CA ALA A 181 15.69 -2.25 9.21
C ALA A 181 15.60 -3.52 8.34
N ARG A 182 16.07 -4.68 8.83
CA ARG A 182 15.88 -5.97 8.17
C ARG A 182 14.40 -6.32 8.03
N SER A 183 13.62 -6.16 9.10
CA SER A 183 12.18 -6.47 9.08
C SER A 183 11.41 -5.56 8.14
N VAL A 184 11.71 -4.25 8.08
CA VAL A 184 11.12 -3.35 7.08
C VAL A 184 11.55 -3.70 5.67
N ARG A 185 12.79 -4.13 5.44
CA ARG A 185 13.25 -4.55 4.11
C ARG A 185 12.49 -5.75 3.59
N GLU A 186 12.23 -6.73 4.44
CA GLU A 186 11.39 -7.88 4.10
C GLU A 186 9.95 -7.46 3.79
N TRP A 187 9.34 -6.65 4.67
CA TRP A 187 8.00 -6.08 4.46
C TRP A 187 7.87 -5.37 3.12
N VAL A 188 8.81 -4.46 2.82
CA VAL A 188 8.89 -3.70 1.57
C VAL A 188 9.07 -4.63 0.37
N GLY A 189 9.87 -5.69 0.49
CA GLY A 189 10.09 -6.65 -0.59
C GLY A 189 8.78 -7.30 -1.03
N VAL A 190 8.00 -7.80 -0.06
CA VAL A 190 6.70 -8.43 -0.33
C VAL A 190 5.69 -7.40 -0.83
N HIS A 191 5.64 -6.22 -0.20
CA HIS A 191 4.74 -5.14 -0.61
C HIS A 191 5.00 -4.68 -2.04
N ARG A 192 6.27 -4.51 -2.42
CA ARG A 192 6.65 -4.09 -3.78
C ARG A 192 6.13 -5.05 -4.83
N VAL A 193 6.21 -6.36 -4.57
CA VAL A 193 5.68 -7.37 -5.48
C VAL A 193 4.15 -7.28 -5.51
N ARG A 194 3.49 -7.30 -4.34
CA ARG A 194 2.02 -7.25 -4.25
C ARG A 194 1.43 -6.05 -5.01
N TRP A 195 1.91 -4.83 -4.69
CA TRP A 195 1.32 -3.64 -5.27
C TRP A 195 1.66 -3.49 -6.76
N GLY A 196 2.88 -3.89 -7.15
CA GLY A 196 3.33 -3.85 -8.54
C GLY A 196 2.69 -4.92 -9.43
N THR A 197 2.17 -6.02 -8.87
CA THR A 197 1.51 -7.09 -9.62
C THR A 197 -0.01 -7.04 -9.44
N VAL A 198 -0.52 -7.61 -8.36
CA VAL A 198 -1.96 -7.88 -8.19
C VAL A 198 -2.77 -6.61 -7.98
N ASP A 199 -2.24 -5.61 -7.23
CA ASP A 199 -2.99 -4.36 -7.01
C ASP A 199 -3.02 -3.51 -8.29
N ALA A 200 -1.88 -3.37 -8.98
CA ALA A 200 -1.80 -2.67 -10.27
C ALA A 200 -2.64 -3.36 -11.35
N TRP A 201 -2.64 -4.71 -11.40
CA TRP A 201 -3.45 -5.48 -12.33
C TRP A 201 -4.95 -5.34 -12.05
N ALA A 202 -5.36 -5.43 -10.78
CA ALA A 202 -6.75 -5.21 -10.38
C ALA A 202 -7.22 -3.80 -10.79
N TRP A 203 -6.42 -2.78 -10.48
CA TRP A 203 -6.69 -1.40 -10.87
C TRP A 203 -6.83 -1.25 -12.39
N GLY A 204 -5.89 -1.79 -13.16
CA GLY A 204 -5.92 -1.74 -14.63
C GLY A 204 -7.16 -2.43 -15.22
N CYS A 205 -7.52 -3.61 -14.71
CA CYS A 205 -8.72 -4.33 -15.14
C CYS A 205 -10.00 -3.54 -14.85
N PHE A 206 -10.13 -2.98 -13.64
CA PHE A 206 -11.29 -2.16 -13.30
C PHE A 206 -11.32 -0.86 -14.10
N LEU A 207 -10.16 -0.27 -14.43
CA LEU A 207 -10.09 0.91 -15.28
C LEU A 207 -10.65 0.61 -16.67
N VAL A 208 -10.17 -0.43 -17.32
CA VAL A 208 -10.64 -0.83 -18.66
C VAL A 208 -12.12 -1.22 -18.62
N GLY A 209 -12.54 -1.99 -17.61
CA GLY A 209 -13.94 -2.38 -17.44
C GLY A 209 -14.86 -1.18 -17.24
N VAL A 210 -14.48 -0.21 -16.40
CA VAL A 210 -15.26 1.01 -16.17
C VAL A 210 -15.36 1.86 -17.42
N VAL A 211 -14.24 2.09 -18.11
CA VAL A 211 -14.24 2.87 -19.35
C VAL A 211 -15.15 2.19 -20.37
N GLY A 212 -14.96 0.90 -20.64
CA GLY A 212 -15.77 0.17 -21.62
C GLY A 212 -17.27 0.12 -21.29
N VAL A 213 -17.64 0.15 -20.01
CA VAL A 213 -19.07 0.15 -19.60
C VAL A 213 -19.69 1.56 -19.65
N LEU A 214 -18.89 2.61 -19.46
CA LEU A 214 -19.38 3.99 -19.38
C LEU A 214 -19.17 4.81 -20.66
N THR A 215 -18.31 4.36 -21.57
CA THR A 215 -18.15 4.95 -22.91
C THR A 215 -18.71 3.97 -23.95
N PRO A 216 -19.94 4.19 -24.43
CA PRO A 216 -20.56 3.34 -25.46
C PRO A 216 -19.87 3.46 -26.82
#